data_AF-A0A382NMM6-F1
#
_entry.id   AF-A0A382NMM6-F1
#
_cell.length_a   1.000
_cell.length_b   1.000
_cell.length_c   1.000
_cell.angle_alpha   90.00
_cell.angle_beta   90.00
_cell.angle_gamma   90.00
#
_symmetry.space_group_name_H-M   'P 1'
#
loop_
_entity.id
_entity.type
_entity.pdbx_description
1 polymer ?
#
loop_
_entity_poly.entity_id
_entity_poly.type
_entity_poly.pdbx_seq_one_letter_code
_entity_poly.pdbx_strand_id
1 'polypeptide(L)' 'DSQLLDRVHAGVLDQAQKGDGYPVSLAEAHERAVVRGADREAFYRYLEEMFVRHDVRARVSLKGLRKRAAAI' A
#
# COMPACT_ATOMS: atom_id res chain seq x y z
N ASP A 1 20.10 27.67 4.47
CA ASP A 1 20.10 26.30 5.03
C ASP A 1 19.55 26.21 6.45
N SER A 2 20.06 26.98 7.41
CA SER A 2 19.59 26.95 8.82
C SER A 2 18.07 27.10 8.98
N GLN A 3 17.46 28.08 8.32
CA GLN A 3 16.00 28.28 8.40
C GLN A 3 15.18 27.09 7.90
N LEU A 4 15.68 26.35 6.90
CA LEU A 4 14.99 25.16 6.40
C LEU A 4 15.12 24.00 7.40
N LEU A 5 16.32 23.85 7.97
CA LEU A 5 16.59 22.87 9.03
C LEU A 5 15.67 23.10 10.25
N ASP A 6 15.56 24.33 10.70
CA ASP A 6 14.71 24.69 11.85
C ASP A 6 13.23 24.36 11.59
N ARG A 7 12.74 24.60 10.37
CA ARG A 7 11.37 24.25 9.98
C ARG A 7 11.14 22.74 9.95
N VAL A 8 12.11 21.97 9.43
CA VAL A 8 12.02 20.50 9.41
C VAL A 8 12.02 19.96 10.84
N HIS A 9 12.93 20.43 11.71
CA HIS A 9 12.96 20.03 13.11
C HIS A 9 11.67 20.38 13.85
N ALA A 10 11.15 21.59 13.65
CA ALA A 10 9.88 22.01 14.24
C ALA A 10 8.72 21.10 13.80
N GLY A 11 8.66 20.75 12.51
CA GLY A 11 7.65 19.85 11.98
C GLY A 11 7.77 18.44 12.55
N VAL A 12 8.97 17.87 12.63
CA VAL A 12 9.20 16.53 13.20
C VAL A 12 8.82 16.49 14.67
N LEU A 13 9.22 17.51 15.45
CA LEU A 13 8.92 17.59 16.88
C LEU A 13 7.41 17.73 17.13
N ASP A 14 6.72 18.61 16.40
CA ASP A 14 5.26 18.76 16.48
C ASP A 14 4.53 17.44 16.20
N GLN A 15 4.93 16.73 15.14
CA GLN A 15 4.31 15.45 14.78
C GLN A 15 4.60 14.37 15.83
N ALA A 16 5.82 14.32 16.36
CA ALA A 16 6.19 13.37 17.40
C ALA A 16 5.45 13.63 18.72
N GLN A 17 5.25 14.89 19.11
CA GLN A 17 4.45 15.26 20.27
C GLN A 17 2.99 14.83 20.12
N LYS A 18 2.43 14.91 18.91
CA LYS A 18 1.06 14.46 18.60
C LYS A 18 0.87 12.95 18.66
N GLY A 19 1.94 12.17 18.50
CA GLY A 19 1.91 10.70 18.53
C GLY A 19 2.74 10.11 19.66
N ASP A 20 2.78 10.78 20.81
CA ASP A 20 3.41 10.30 22.06
C ASP A 20 4.85 9.78 21.87
N GLY A 21 5.64 10.51 21.06
CA GLY A 21 7.04 10.18 20.77
C GLY A 21 7.29 9.68 19.35
N TYR A 22 6.25 9.53 18.51
CA TYR A 22 6.39 9.15 17.10
C TYR A 22 5.54 10.02 16.16
N PRO A 23 6.03 10.41 14.97
CA PRO A 23 5.24 11.24 14.05
C PRO A 23 3.92 10.57 13.61
N VAL A 24 2.78 11.17 13.99
CA VAL A 24 1.43 10.69 13.58
C VAL A 24 1.32 10.55 12.06
N SER A 25 1.84 11.51 11.30
CA SER A 25 1.82 11.45 9.83
C SER A 25 2.52 10.21 9.25
N LEU A 26 3.59 9.72 9.89
CA LEU A 26 4.26 8.48 9.46
C LEU A 26 3.46 7.24 9.86
N ALA A 27 2.85 7.23 11.05
CA ALA A 27 1.98 6.14 11.48
C ALA A 27 0.76 6.00 10.55
N GLU A 28 0.08 7.11 10.24
CA GLU A 28 -1.04 7.12 9.30
C GLU A 28 -0.62 6.69 7.89
N ALA A 29 0.54 7.15 7.42
CA ALA A 29 1.07 6.75 6.11
C ALA A 29 1.37 5.24 6.08
N HIS A 30 1.93 4.68 7.16
CA HIS A 30 2.16 3.25 7.29
C HIS A 30 0.85 2.47 7.19
N GLU A 31 -0.17 2.85 7.96
CA GLU A 31 -1.48 2.20 7.94
C GLU A 31 -2.16 2.27 6.58
N ARG A 32 -2.12 3.45 5.92
CA ARG A 32 -2.75 3.67 4.60
C ARG A 32 -2.01 2.99 3.46
N ALA A 33 -0.70 2.75 3.59
CA ALA A 33 0.09 2.06 2.57
C ALA A 33 -0.15 0.54 2.53
N VAL A 34 -0.80 -0.03 3.55
CA VAL A 34 -1.09 -1.46 3.59
C VAL A 34 -2.15 -1.83 2.57
N VAL A 35 -1.75 -2.56 1.52
CA VAL A 35 -2.68 -3.23 0.60
C VAL A 35 -3.18 -4.51 1.24
N ARG A 36 -4.45 -4.53 1.66
CA ARG A 36 -5.05 -5.69 2.34
C ARG A 36 -5.27 -6.85 1.36
N GLY A 37 -5.36 -8.06 1.92
CA GLY A 37 -5.61 -9.29 1.13
C GLY A 37 -6.88 -9.18 0.28
N ALA A 38 -7.98 -8.73 0.89
CA ALA A 38 -9.26 -8.54 0.22
C ALA A 38 -9.19 -7.50 -0.91
N ASP A 39 -8.53 -6.35 -0.71
CA ASP A 39 -8.39 -5.31 -1.73
C ASP A 39 -7.59 -5.83 -2.93
N ARG A 40 -6.51 -6.57 -2.66
CA ARG A 40 -5.69 -7.21 -3.69
C ARG A 40 -6.52 -8.21 -4.50
N GLU A 41 -7.33 -9.04 -3.84
CA GLU A 41 -8.18 -10.02 -4.51
C GLU A 41 -9.29 -9.36 -5.34
N ALA A 42 -9.94 -8.33 -4.81
CA ALA A 42 -10.93 -7.54 -5.53
C ALA A 42 -10.33 -6.90 -6.78
N PHE A 43 -9.12 -6.34 -6.68
CA PHE A 43 -8.39 -5.79 -7.82
C PHE A 43 -8.14 -6.85 -8.91
N TYR A 44 -7.63 -8.03 -8.54
CA TYR A 44 -7.36 -9.07 -9.54
C TYR A 44 -8.63 -9.63 -10.17
N ARG A 45 -9.73 -9.76 -9.41
CA ARG A 45 -11.03 -10.14 -9.96
C ARG A 45 -11.53 -9.12 -10.98
N TYR A 46 -11.45 -7.83 -10.64
CA TYR A 46 -11.80 -6.75 -11.57
C TYR A 46 -10.93 -6.80 -12.84
N LEU A 47 -9.62 -7.04 -12.70
CA LEU A 47 -8.71 -7.16 -13.84
C LEU A 47 -9.07 -8.36 -14.74
N GLU A 48 -9.42 -9.50 -14.14
CA GLU A 48 -9.90 -10.68 -14.88
C GLU A 48 -11.18 -10.37 -15.67
N GLU A 49 -12.15 -9.70 -15.06
CA GLU A 49 -13.38 -9.24 -15.74
C GLU A 49 -13.07 -8.31 -16.92
N MET A 50 -12.13 -7.39 -16.75
CA MET A 50 -11.72 -6.47 -17.81
C MET A 50 -11.03 -7.20 -18.98
N PHE A 51 -10.22 -8.21 -18.71
CA PHE A 51 -9.61 -9.02 -19.76
C PHE A 51 -10.65 -9.78 -20.57
N VAL A 52 -11.65 -10.38 -19.91
CA VAL A 52 -12.77 -11.04 -20.59
C VAL A 52 -13.53 -10.05 -21.47
N ARG A 53 -13.84 -8.85 -20.93
CA ARG A 53 -14.57 -7.82 -21.66
C ARG A 53 -13.85 -7.34 -22.93
N HIS A 54 -12.53 -7.35 -22.94
CA HIS A 54 -11.70 -6.87 -24.05
C HIS A 54 -11.04 -7.98 -24.89
N ASP A 55 -11.48 -9.23 -24.73
CA ASP A 55 -10.93 -10.41 -25.42
C ASP A 55 -9.39 -10.56 -25.27
N VAL A 56 -8.86 -10.15 -24.12
CA VAL A 56 -7.44 -10.26 -23.81
C VAL A 56 -7.15 -11.62 -23.17
N ARG A 57 -6.38 -12.47 -23.86
CA ARG A 57 -5.89 -13.72 -23.27
C ARG A 57 -4.77 -13.48 -22.27
N ALA A 58 -5.14 -13.33 -21.00
CA ALA A 58 -4.18 -13.34 -19.90
C ALA A 58 -3.72 -14.78 -19.58
N ARG A 59 -2.41 -15.00 -19.50
CA ARG A 59 -1.81 -16.27 -19.06
C ARG A 59 -1.27 -16.10 -17.66
N VAL A 60 -1.69 -16.95 -16.72
CA VAL A 60 -1.04 -17.05 -15.42
C VAL A 60 -0.01 -18.17 -15.45
N SER A 61 1.19 -17.89 -14.96
CA SER A 61 2.22 -18.91 -14.82
C SER A 61 1.82 -19.99 -13.80
N LEU A 62 2.35 -21.20 -13.99
CA LEU A 62 2.16 -22.31 -13.05
C LEU A 62 2.63 -21.97 -11.61
N LYS A 63 3.67 -21.13 -11.49
CA LYS A 63 4.14 -20.60 -10.21
C LYS A 63 3.09 -19.70 -9.54
N GLY A 64 2.46 -18.80 -10.31
CA GLY A 64 1.39 -17.94 -9.82
C GLY A 64 0.16 -18.73 -9.36
N LEU A 65 -0.18 -19.80 -10.10
CA LEU A 65 -1.25 -20.73 -9.74
C LEU A 65 -0.99 -21.43 -8.40
N ARG A 66 0.21 -21.99 -8.21
CA ARG A 66 0.60 -22.66 -6.95
C ARG A 66 0.54 -21.72 -5.74
N LYS A 67 1.01 -20.49 -5.90
CA LYS A 67 1.00 -19.51 -4.79
C LYS A 67 -0.41 -19.14 -4.35
N ARG A 68 -1.38 -19.07 -5.27
CA ARG A 68 -2.79 -18.80 -4.94
C ARG A 68 -3.47 -20.00 -4.30
N ALA A 69 -3.19 -21.22 -4.78
CA ALA A 69 -3.73 -22.43 -4.19
C ALA A 69 -3.25 -22.65 -2.74
N ALA A 70 -2.02 -22.22 -2.40
CA ALA A 70 -1.47 -22.31 -1.05
C ALA A 70 -1.97 -21.21 -0.08
N ALA A 71 -2.72 -20.23 -0.58
CA ALA A 71 -3.27 -19.13 0.22
C ALA A 71 -4.76 -19.34 0.58
N ILE A 72 -5.35 -20.46 0.12
CA ILE A 72 -6.69 -20.97 0.46
C ILE A 72 -6.50 -22.03 1.54
#